data_AF-A0A1V1T2V4-F1
#
_entry.id   AF-A0A1V1T2V4-F1
#
_cell.length_a   1.000
_cell.length_b   1.000
_cell.length_c   1.000
_cell.angle_alpha   90.00
_cell.angle_beta   90.00
_cell.angle_gamma   90.00
#
_symmetry.space_group_name_H-M   'P 1'
#
loop_
_entity.id
_entity.type
_entity.pdbx_description
1 polymer ?
#
loop_
_entity_poly.entity_id
_entity_poly.type
_entity_poly.pdbx_seq_one_letter_code
_entity_poly.pdbx_strand_id
1 'polypeptide(L)'
;MVPQQSSRSRGRILAVLGIFVVLVVFWNTWSSIGAGTTSVESQQARVDMSDQVLSALKVSVRQDSSEPRKLTIGVTNTHSSPATVFTWDSPLDPLAVQLGLLEFTPEGQDAPVNIPKIQVRRLMPPGDDAYITIEPGQTQERDVLLKKPMVPMDQLQGKVKVVCKGEWKSVWASKKEDISAEALKNTGADDAALKGNFESEPVEIEF
;
A
#
# COMPACT_ATOMS: atom_id res chain seq x y z
N MET A 1 -4.98 95.86 11.35
CA MET A 1 -4.87 95.01 10.14
C MET A 1 -4.73 93.57 10.58
N VAL A 2 -5.70 92.72 10.23
CA VAL A 2 -5.66 91.27 10.44
C VAL A 2 -5.28 90.62 9.10
N PRO A 3 -4.39 89.61 9.11
CA PRO A 3 -4.59 88.46 8.25
C PRO A 3 -4.41 87.15 9.05
N GLN A 4 -5.44 86.31 9.10
CA GLN A 4 -5.80 85.28 8.12
C GLN A 4 -5.04 83.97 8.32
N GLN A 5 -5.73 83.06 9.01
CA GLN A 5 -5.48 81.62 9.08
C GLN A 5 -5.55 81.02 7.67
N SER A 6 -4.52 80.25 7.27
CA SER A 6 -4.64 79.36 6.09
C SER A 6 -4.38 77.91 6.49
N SER A 7 -5.42 77.12 6.30
CA SER A 7 -5.46 75.67 6.47
C SER A 7 -4.91 74.99 5.21
N ARG A 8 -3.84 74.19 5.34
CA ARG A 8 -3.46 73.19 4.34
C ARG A 8 -2.78 71.98 4.99
N SER A 9 -3.54 70.98 5.40
CA SER A 9 -2.97 69.68 5.81
C SER A 9 -3.87 68.45 5.57
N ARG A 10 -4.77 68.48 4.57
CA ARG A 10 -5.66 67.33 4.28
C ARG A 10 -5.39 66.60 2.97
N GLY A 11 -4.50 67.10 2.10
CA GLY A 11 -4.25 66.50 0.79
C GLY A 11 -3.13 65.44 0.70
N ARG A 12 -2.27 65.30 1.72
CA ARG A 12 -1.07 64.41 1.64
C ARG A 12 -1.24 63.05 2.34
N ILE A 13 -2.26 62.90 3.18
CA ILE A 13 -2.46 61.66 3.97
C ILE A 13 -3.17 60.58 3.15
N LEU A 14 -4.02 60.94 2.18
CA LEU A 14 -4.76 59.97 1.36
C LEU A 14 -3.92 59.31 0.24
N ALA A 15 -2.86 59.97 -0.24
CA ALA A 15 -2.01 59.41 -1.31
C ALA A 15 -1.03 58.34 -0.80
N VAL A 16 -0.58 58.43 0.45
CA VAL A 16 0.39 57.47 1.03
C VAL A 16 -0.29 56.16 1.43
N LEU A 17 -1.56 56.20 1.85
CA LEU A 17 -2.34 55.00 2.20
C LEU A 17 -2.71 54.13 0.99
N GLY A 18 -2.99 54.73 -0.18
CA GLY A 18 -3.33 53.98 -1.40
C GLY A 18 -2.16 53.16 -1.96
N ILE A 19 -0.93 53.68 -1.89
CA ILE A 19 0.27 52.99 -2.38
C ILE A 19 0.65 51.81 -1.47
N PHE A 20 0.42 51.92 -0.16
CA PHE A 20 0.73 50.85 0.79
C PHE A 20 -0.23 49.65 0.65
N VAL A 21 -1.52 49.91 0.37
CA VAL A 21 -2.52 48.84 0.15
C VAL A 21 -2.24 48.09 -1.15
N VAL A 22 -1.82 48.77 -2.22
CA VAL A 22 -1.46 48.11 -3.49
C VAL A 22 -0.20 47.25 -3.33
N LEU A 23 0.82 47.69 -2.58
CA LEU A 23 2.04 46.89 -2.34
C LEU A 23 1.80 45.68 -1.44
N VAL A 24 0.92 45.77 -0.44
CA VAL A 24 0.59 44.63 0.43
C VAL A 24 -0.25 43.58 -0.31
N VAL A 25 -1.21 44.01 -1.15
CA VAL A 25 -1.96 43.07 -2.00
C VAL A 25 -1.03 42.44 -3.04
N PHE A 26 -0.14 43.20 -3.66
CA PHE A 26 0.79 42.68 -4.66
C PHE A 26 1.83 41.72 -4.05
N TRP A 27 2.30 41.97 -2.82
CA TRP A 27 3.17 41.03 -2.12
C TRP A 27 2.43 39.73 -1.77
N ASN A 28 1.19 39.83 -1.32
CA ASN A 28 0.39 38.67 -0.93
C ASN A 28 -0.10 37.83 -2.14
N THR A 29 -0.37 38.47 -3.28
CA THR A 29 -0.75 37.79 -4.53
C THR A 29 0.46 37.31 -5.35
N TRP A 30 1.65 37.88 -5.16
CA TRP A 30 2.87 37.37 -5.80
C TRP A 30 3.46 36.20 -5.01
N SER A 31 3.37 36.19 -3.68
CA SER A 31 3.81 35.04 -2.87
C SER A 31 2.98 33.77 -3.09
N SER A 32 1.79 33.86 -3.70
CA SER A 32 0.93 32.69 -3.98
C SER A 32 1.16 32.03 -5.34
N ILE A 33 2.08 32.52 -6.18
CA ILE A 33 2.31 31.95 -7.53
C ILE A 33 3.38 30.83 -7.52
N GLY A 34 4.08 30.61 -6.42
CA GLY A 34 5.19 29.64 -6.33
C GLY A 34 4.92 28.31 -5.59
N ALA A 35 3.71 28.08 -5.04
CA ALA A 35 3.47 26.97 -4.11
C ALA A 35 2.52 25.87 -4.64
N GLY A 36 2.09 25.94 -5.91
CA GLY A 36 1.06 25.04 -6.46
C GLY A 36 1.54 23.96 -7.44
N THR A 37 2.82 23.94 -7.84
CA THR A 37 3.32 23.01 -8.86
C THR A 37 4.11 21.83 -8.29
N THR A 38 4.76 22.00 -7.13
CA THR A 38 5.59 20.96 -6.50
C THR A 38 4.78 19.83 -5.88
N SER A 39 3.54 20.09 -5.45
CA SER A 39 2.69 19.07 -4.79
C SER A 39 2.13 18.05 -5.78
N VAL A 40 1.77 18.46 -6.99
CA VAL A 40 1.17 17.56 -7.99
C VAL A 40 2.21 16.66 -8.63
N GLU A 41 3.39 17.20 -8.96
CA GLU A 41 4.49 16.43 -9.55
C GLU A 41 5.07 15.41 -8.57
N SER A 42 5.22 15.79 -7.29
CA SER A 42 5.65 14.87 -6.23
C SER A 42 4.61 13.79 -5.90
N GLN A 43 3.32 14.13 -5.94
CA GLN A 43 2.24 13.15 -5.76
C GLN A 43 2.16 12.17 -6.93
N GLN A 44 2.23 12.65 -8.17
CA GLN A 44 2.22 11.80 -9.36
C GLN A 44 3.42 10.85 -9.36
N ALA A 45 4.63 11.36 -9.09
CA ALA A 45 5.83 10.53 -9.00
C ALA A 45 5.74 9.45 -7.91
N ARG A 46 5.08 9.75 -6.78
CA ARG A 46 4.83 8.76 -5.71
C ARG A 46 3.84 7.69 -6.13
N VAL A 47 2.77 8.05 -6.85
CA VAL A 47 1.81 7.09 -7.40
C VAL A 47 2.49 6.19 -8.42
N ASP A 48 3.23 6.77 -9.37
CA ASP A 48 3.94 6.03 -10.41
C ASP A 48 4.95 5.04 -9.80
N MET A 49 5.70 5.47 -8.78
CA MET A 49 6.61 4.59 -8.05
C MET A 49 5.87 3.49 -7.27
N SER A 50 4.73 3.81 -6.67
CA SER A 50 3.91 2.83 -5.95
C SER A 50 3.41 1.73 -6.88
N ASP A 51 2.89 2.10 -8.05
CA ASP A 51 2.43 1.17 -9.06
C ASP A 51 3.59 0.33 -9.61
N GLN A 52 4.75 0.96 -9.85
CA GLN A 52 5.94 0.26 -10.33
C GLN A 52 6.43 -0.82 -9.35
N VAL A 53 6.52 -0.50 -8.05
CA VAL A 53 7.01 -1.45 -7.04
C VAL A 53 5.98 -2.54 -6.76
N LEU A 54 4.71 -2.18 -6.57
CA LEU A 54 3.67 -3.14 -6.25
C LEU A 54 3.39 -4.08 -7.42
N SER A 55 3.36 -3.57 -8.66
CA SER A 55 3.18 -4.43 -9.84
C SER A 55 4.37 -5.35 -10.11
N ALA A 56 5.56 -5.02 -9.59
CA ALA A 56 6.75 -5.85 -9.65
C ALA A 56 6.80 -6.94 -8.55
N LEU A 57 5.92 -6.90 -7.55
CA LEU A 57 5.73 -8.00 -6.61
C LEU A 57 4.73 -9.01 -7.18
N LYS A 58 5.25 -10.08 -7.79
CA LYS A 58 4.42 -11.12 -8.41
C LYS A 58 4.05 -12.20 -7.41
N VAL A 59 2.75 -12.44 -7.26
CA VAL A 59 2.23 -13.52 -6.41
C VAL A 59 1.99 -14.77 -7.26
N SER A 60 2.42 -15.92 -6.75
CA SER A 60 2.22 -17.22 -7.40
C SER A 60 1.66 -18.24 -6.41
N VAL A 61 0.98 -19.24 -6.93
CA VAL A 61 0.48 -20.40 -6.17
C VAL A 61 0.91 -21.65 -6.92
N ARG A 62 1.40 -22.66 -6.20
CA ARG A 62 1.72 -23.97 -6.78
C ARG A 62 1.33 -25.09 -5.81
N GLN A 63 1.01 -26.26 -6.36
CA GLN A 63 0.79 -27.47 -5.56
C GLN A 63 2.09 -28.25 -5.47
N ASP A 64 2.61 -28.39 -4.25
CA ASP A 64 3.87 -29.08 -4.00
C ASP A 64 3.70 -30.54 -3.64
N SER A 65 2.57 -30.87 -3.00
CA SER A 65 2.20 -32.24 -2.69
C SER A 65 0.69 -32.40 -2.69
N SER A 66 0.23 -33.53 -3.24
CA SER A 66 -1.15 -33.99 -3.11
C SER A 66 -1.40 -34.64 -1.75
N GLU A 67 -0.36 -35.14 -1.06
CA GLU A 67 -0.44 -35.77 0.26
C GLU A 67 0.80 -35.46 1.14
N PRO A 68 0.68 -34.68 2.23
CA PRO A 68 -0.49 -33.90 2.61
C PRO A 68 -0.78 -32.79 1.58
N ARG A 69 -2.06 -32.41 1.45
CA ARG A 69 -2.50 -31.35 0.54
C ARG A 69 -1.87 -30.02 0.94
N LYS A 70 -0.85 -29.63 0.19
CA LYS A 70 -0.01 -28.47 0.48
C LYS A 70 0.08 -27.58 -0.74
N LEU A 71 -0.22 -26.30 -0.54
CA LEU A 71 0.04 -25.26 -1.52
C LEU A 71 1.22 -24.42 -1.06
N THR A 72 1.99 -23.95 -2.02
CA THR A 72 3.10 -23.03 -1.79
C THR A 72 2.75 -21.73 -2.48
N ILE A 73 2.74 -20.65 -1.71
CA ILE A 73 2.46 -19.30 -2.17
C ILE A 73 3.80 -18.57 -2.28
N GLY A 74 4.11 -18.05 -3.45
CA GLY A 74 5.33 -17.30 -3.71
C GLY A 74 5.07 -15.81 -3.87
N VAL A 75 6.03 -15.00 -3.43
CA VAL A 75 6.13 -13.58 -3.75
C VAL A 75 7.50 -13.33 -4.37
N THR A 76 7.52 -13.05 -5.66
CA THR A 76 8.74 -12.76 -6.42
C THR A 76 8.88 -11.26 -6.60
N ASN A 77 10.04 -10.71 -6.24
CA ASN A 77 10.37 -9.32 -6.55
C ASN A 77 11.04 -9.22 -7.92
N THR A 78 10.31 -8.74 -8.93
CA THR A 78 10.86 -8.48 -10.27
C THR A 78 11.36 -7.05 -10.45
N HIS A 79 11.37 -6.24 -9.39
CA HIS A 79 11.93 -4.89 -9.41
C HIS A 79 13.46 -4.95 -9.35
N SER A 80 14.13 -3.89 -9.81
CA SER A 80 15.60 -3.76 -9.75
C SER A 80 16.14 -3.42 -8.36
N SER A 81 15.27 -3.16 -7.39
CA SER A 81 15.61 -2.75 -6.02
C SER A 81 14.96 -3.70 -5.01
N PRO A 82 15.54 -3.85 -3.80
CA PRO A 82 14.93 -4.64 -2.74
C PRO A 82 13.56 -4.08 -2.34
N ALA A 83 12.66 -4.96 -1.93
CA ALA A 83 11.36 -4.58 -1.40
C ALA A 83 11.13 -5.28 -0.06
N THR A 84 10.67 -4.55 0.94
CA THR A 84 10.29 -5.11 2.24
C THR A 84 8.78 -5.19 2.35
N VAL A 85 8.28 -6.38 2.66
CA VAL A 85 6.86 -6.69 2.73
C VAL A 85 6.47 -6.94 4.18
N PHE A 86 5.39 -6.31 4.62
CA PHE A 86 4.71 -6.72 5.85
C PHE A 86 3.90 -8.01 5.60
N THR A 87 4.20 -9.03 6.38
CA THR A 87 3.70 -10.40 6.14
C THR A 87 2.28 -10.65 6.64
N TRP A 88 1.74 -9.79 7.51
CA TRP A 88 0.41 -10.00 8.05
C TRP A 88 -0.66 -9.59 7.05
N ASP A 89 -1.69 -10.43 6.90
CA ASP A 89 -2.76 -10.28 5.93
C ASP A 89 -2.26 -10.23 4.47
N SER A 90 -1.14 -10.90 4.19
CA SER A 90 -0.53 -10.95 2.85
C SER A 90 -0.25 -12.40 2.40
N PRO A 91 0.20 -12.65 1.16
CA PRO A 91 0.50 -14.01 0.66
C PRO A 91 1.51 -14.78 1.51
N LEU A 92 2.36 -14.06 2.25
CA LEU A 92 3.39 -14.65 3.12
C LEU A 92 2.90 -14.89 4.55
N ASP A 93 1.62 -14.63 4.84
CA ASP A 93 1.00 -14.88 6.12
C ASP A 93 0.82 -16.39 6.35
N PRO A 94 1.27 -16.96 7.48
CA PRO A 94 1.02 -18.35 7.81
C PRO A 94 -0.47 -18.72 7.91
N LEU A 95 -1.35 -17.74 8.07
CA LEU A 95 -2.81 -17.90 8.15
C LEU A 95 -3.53 -17.52 6.84
N ALA A 96 -2.83 -17.41 5.70
CA ALA A 96 -3.41 -16.91 4.44
C ALA A 96 -4.72 -17.60 4.03
N VAL A 97 -4.84 -18.92 4.20
CA VAL A 97 -6.07 -19.67 3.92
C VAL A 97 -7.20 -19.23 4.86
N GLN A 98 -6.93 -19.13 6.15
CA GLN A 98 -7.91 -18.80 7.19
C GLN A 98 -8.34 -17.33 7.16
N LEU A 99 -7.45 -16.45 6.68
CA LEU A 99 -7.75 -15.04 6.42
C LEU A 99 -8.55 -14.87 5.12
N GLY A 100 -8.70 -15.96 4.34
CA GLY A 100 -9.47 -15.97 3.10
C GLY A 100 -8.79 -15.22 1.97
N LEU A 101 -7.45 -15.30 1.92
CA LEU A 101 -6.62 -14.80 0.81
C LEU A 101 -6.56 -15.78 -0.36
N LEU A 102 -7.03 -17.02 -0.17
CA LEU A 102 -7.14 -18.01 -1.24
C LEU A 102 -8.61 -18.27 -1.56
N GLU A 103 -8.93 -18.17 -2.84
CA GLU A 103 -10.20 -18.58 -3.41
C GLU A 103 -10.04 -19.92 -4.14
N PHE A 104 -11.04 -20.79 -3.98
CA PHE A 104 -11.06 -22.13 -4.56
C PHE A 104 -12.34 -22.30 -5.35
N THR A 105 -12.25 -22.47 -6.67
CA THR A 105 -13.38 -22.65 -7.57
C THR A 105 -13.32 -24.04 -8.18
N PRO A 106 -14.15 -24.99 -7.74
CA PRO A 106 -14.23 -26.32 -8.33
C PRO A 106 -14.66 -26.27 -9.80
N GLU A 107 -14.23 -27.27 -10.57
CA GLU A 107 -14.64 -27.44 -11.97
C GLU A 107 -16.17 -27.48 -12.09
N GLY A 108 -16.71 -26.73 -13.05
CA GLY A 108 -18.15 -26.61 -13.27
C GLY A 108 -18.87 -25.65 -12.31
N GLN A 109 -18.17 -24.97 -11.40
CA GLN A 109 -18.74 -23.90 -10.58
C GLN A 109 -18.32 -22.52 -11.10
N ASP A 110 -19.25 -21.56 -11.06
CA ASP A 110 -19.00 -20.17 -11.49
C ASP A 110 -18.43 -19.30 -10.36
N ALA A 111 -18.50 -19.76 -9.10
CA ALA A 111 -18.09 -19.01 -7.92
C ALA A 111 -17.18 -19.83 -7.00
N PRO A 112 -16.27 -19.19 -6.25
CA PRO A 112 -15.48 -19.88 -5.24
C PRO A 112 -16.32 -20.49 -4.12
N VAL A 113 -15.85 -21.61 -3.58
CA VAL A 113 -16.40 -22.22 -2.37
C VAL A 113 -16.26 -21.26 -1.20
N ASN A 114 -17.31 -21.15 -0.38
CA ASN A 114 -17.28 -20.35 0.83
C ASN A 114 -16.46 -21.06 1.92
N ILE A 115 -15.26 -20.54 2.17
CA ILE A 115 -14.39 -20.99 3.27
C ILE A 115 -14.58 -20.06 4.47
N PRO A 116 -14.92 -20.59 5.66
CA PRO A 116 -15.03 -19.78 6.87
C PRO A 116 -13.73 -19.03 7.16
N LYS A 117 -13.82 -17.71 7.26
CA LYS A 117 -12.69 -16.83 7.58
C LYS A 117 -12.63 -16.57 9.07
N ILE A 118 -11.41 -16.43 9.60
CA ILE A 118 -11.18 -16.01 10.99
C ILE A 118 -10.79 -14.53 11.05
N GLN A 119 -11.09 -13.90 12.17
CA GLN A 119 -10.54 -12.59 12.51
C GLN A 119 -9.43 -12.78 13.54
N VAL A 120 -8.22 -12.33 13.21
CA VAL A 120 -7.05 -12.47 14.08
C VAL A 120 -6.76 -11.14 14.76
N ARG A 121 -6.58 -11.18 16.09
CA ARG A 121 -6.03 -10.05 16.84
C ARG A 121 -4.55 -10.32 17.10
N ARG A 122 -3.68 -9.50 16.52
CA ARG A 122 -2.22 -9.62 16.67
C ARG A 122 -1.71 -8.55 17.65
N LEU A 123 -0.67 -8.90 18.38
CA LEU A 123 -0.04 -7.98 19.33
C LEU A 123 0.70 -6.87 18.57
N MET A 124 0.53 -5.61 19.00
CA MET A 124 1.21 -4.45 18.41
C MET A 124 2.25 -3.88 19.40
N PRO A 125 3.41 -3.38 18.93
CA PRO A 125 3.86 -3.40 17.53
C PRO A 125 4.24 -4.82 17.06
N PRO A 126 4.27 -5.06 15.73
CA PRO A 126 4.71 -6.35 15.20
C PRO A 126 6.15 -6.66 15.56
N GLY A 127 6.46 -7.95 15.67
CA GLY A 127 7.83 -8.43 15.83
C GLY A 127 8.66 -8.28 14.56
N ASP A 128 9.96 -8.51 14.68
CA ASP A 128 10.90 -8.43 13.56
C ASP A 128 10.61 -9.43 12.44
N ASP A 129 10.00 -10.56 12.77
CA ASP A 129 9.57 -11.64 11.88
C ASP A 129 8.38 -11.25 10.99
N ALA A 130 7.70 -10.14 11.31
CA ALA A 130 6.57 -9.65 10.52
C ALA A 130 6.99 -8.95 9.23
N TYR A 131 8.30 -8.69 9.04
CA TYR A 131 8.85 -7.97 7.89
C TYR A 131 9.86 -8.83 7.15
N ILE A 132 9.67 -8.99 5.84
CA ILE A 132 10.58 -9.75 4.99
C ILE A 132 11.06 -8.87 3.86
N THR A 133 12.38 -8.73 3.73
CA THR A 133 13.02 -8.14 2.55
C THR A 133 13.19 -9.19 1.47
N ILE A 134 12.69 -8.89 0.28
CA ILE A 134 12.83 -9.68 -0.93
C ILE A 134 13.78 -8.93 -1.86
N GLU A 135 14.98 -9.48 -2.05
CA GLU A 135 15.99 -8.92 -2.95
C GLU A 135 15.55 -9.01 -4.43
N PRO A 136 16.13 -8.20 -5.33
CA PRO A 136 15.85 -8.27 -6.77
C PRO A 136 15.98 -9.69 -7.33
N GLY A 137 14.93 -10.15 -8.02
CA GLY A 137 14.85 -11.48 -8.62
C GLY A 137 14.66 -12.63 -7.63
N GLN A 138 14.60 -12.36 -6.32
CA GLN A 138 14.35 -13.40 -5.32
C GLN A 138 12.86 -13.65 -5.13
N THR A 139 12.56 -14.86 -4.65
CA THR A 139 11.21 -15.28 -4.29
C THR A 139 11.19 -15.70 -2.83
N GLN A 140 10.27 -15.14 -2.06
CA GLN A 140 9.93 -15.67 -0.75
C GLN A 140 8.69 -16.55 -0.87
N GLU A 141 8.75 -17.73 -0.26
CA GLU A 141 7.64 -18.67 -0.29
C GLU A 141 7.04 -18.91 1.10
N ARG A 142 5.77 -19.33 1.11
CA ARG A 142 5.03 -19.78 2.28
C ARG A 142 4.19 -21.01 1.91
N ASP A 143 4.41 -22.09 2.66
CA ASP A 143 3.58 -23.27 2.58
C ASP A 143 2.31 -23.10 3.41
N VAL A 144 1.17 -23.49 2.84
CA VAL A 144 -0.13 -23.57 3.52
C VAL A 144 -0.70 -24.98 3.39
N LEU A 145 -1.20 -25.50 4.51
CA LEU A 145 -1.80 -26.82 4.57
C LEU A 145 -3.32 -26.73 4.44
N LEU A 146 -3.88 -27.52 3.53
CA LEU A 146 -5.31 -27.60 3.31
C LEU A 146 -5.86 -28.81 4.08
N LYS A 147 -6.60 -28.53 5.16
CA LYS A 147 -7.13 -29.57 6.04
C LYS A 147 -8.50 -29.22 6.62
N LYS A 148 -9.28 -30.25 6.92
CA LYS A 148 -10.51 -30.15 7.71
C LYS A 148 -10.19 -29.67 9.15
N PRO A 149 -11.10 -28.94 9.81
CA PRO A 149 -12.38 -28.43 9.31
C PRO A 149 -12.26 -27.09 8.57
N MET A 150 -11.06 -26.47 8.52
CA MET A 150 -10.88 -25.11 8.01
C MET A 150 -11.17 -25.01 6.52
N VAL A 151 -10.72 -26.00 5.76
CA VAL A 151 -11.02 -26.11 4.33
C VAL A 151 -12.09 -27.20 4.14
N PRO A 152 -13.22 -26.89 3.49
CA PRO A 152 -14.28 -27.87 3.22
C PRO A 152 -13.83 -28.84 2.11
N MET A 153 -12.92 -29.74 2.44
CA MET A 153 -12.28 -30.65 1.46
C MET A 153 -13.30 -31.48 0.67
N ASP A 154 -14.46 -31.77 1.24
CA ASP A 154 -15.53 -32.52 0.56
C ASP A 154 -16.12 -31.76 -0.64
N GLN A 155 -15.98 -30.43 -0.70
CA GLN A 155 -16.42 -29.56 -1.80
C GLN A 155 -15.31 -29.29 -2.83
N LEU A 156 -14.06 -29.66 -2.52
CA LEU A 156 -12.90 -29.41 -3.36
C LEU A 156 -12.41 -30.72 -4.00
N GLN A 157 -13.29 -31.44 -4.70
CA GLN A 157 -12.94 -32.71 -5.35
C GLN A 157 -12.60 -32.51 -6.83
N GLY A 158 -11.60 -33.24 -7.34
CA GLY A 158 -11.18 -33.15 -8.73
C GLY A 158 -10.40 -31.87 -9.01
N LYS A 159 -10.63 -31.27 -10.18
CA LYS A 159 -9.95 -30.03 -10.56
C LYS A 159 -10.56 -28.82 -9.86
N VAL A 160 -9.69 -27.99 -9.29
CA VAL A 160 -10.05 -26.76 -8.62
C VAL A 160 -9.12 -25.65 -9.07
N LYS A 161 -9.69 -24.53 -9.51
CA LYS A 161 -8.96 -23.31 -9.79
C LYS A 161 -8.69 -22.57 -8.49
N VAL A 162 -7.44 -22.19 -8.25
CA VAL A 162 -7.01 -21.44 -7.07
C VAL A 162 -6.42 -20.10 -7.46
N VAL A 163 -6.82 -19.07 -6.73
CA VAL A 163 -6.30 -17.70 -6.85
C VAL A 163 -5.95 -17.19 -5.47
N CYS A 164 -4.76 -16.60 -5.31
CA CYS A 164 -4.39 -15.86 -4.11
C CYS A 164 -4.53 -14.36 -4.37
N LYS A 165 -5.38 -13.66 -3.61
CA LYS A 165 -5.60 -12.22 -3.79
C LYS A 165 -5.94 -11.51 -2.49
N GLY A 166 -5.70 -10.20 -2.48
CA GLY A 166 -5.90 -9.35 -1.31
C GLY A 166 -5.28 -7.98 -1.50
N GLU A 167 -4.98 -7.31 -0.39
CA GLU A 167 -4.36 -5.99 -0.37
C GLU A 167 -3.07 -6.02 0.46
N TRP A 168 -1.99 -5.52 -0.10
CA TRP A 168 -0.76 -5.22 0.62
C TRP A 168 -1.03 -4.14 1.66
N LYS A 169 -0.93 -4.51 2.94
CA LYS A 169 -1.10 -3.54 4.02
C LYS A 169 0.06 -2.55 4.11
N SER A 170 1.29 -2.99 3.86
CA SER A 170 2.48 -2.15 3.80
C SER A 170 3.61 -2.85 3.04
N VAL A 171 4.16 -2.14 2.06
CA VAL A 171 5.37 -2.51 1.32
C VAL A 171 6.30 -1.30 1.26
N TRP A 172 7.59 -1.50 1.47
CA TRP A 172 8.60 -0.44 1.33
C TRP A 172 9.56 -0.79 0.20
N ALA A 173 9.89 0.20 -0.64
CA ALA A 173 10.84 0.05 -1.75
C ALA A 173 12.31 0.13 -1.29
N SER A 174 12.62 -0.53 -0.17
CA SER A 174 13.92 -0.54 0.48
C SER A 174 14.11 -1.82 1.29
N LYS A 175 15.33 -2.03 1.81
CA LYS A 175 15.59 -3.09 2.79
C LYS A 175 15.03 -2.72 4.14
N LYS A 176 14.79 -3.73 4.99
CA LYS A 176 14.23 -3.54 6.32
C LYS A 176 15.11 -2.65 7.20
N GLU A 177 16.43 -2.78 7.06
CA GLU A 177 17.42 -2.05 7.83
C GLU A 177 17.42 -0.54 7.54
N ASP A 178 16.94 -0.16 6.36
CA ASP A 178 16.82 1.23 5.92
C ASP A 178 15.48 1.88 6.31
N ILE A 179 14.55 1.10 6.87
CA ILE A 179 13.24 1.59 7.31
C ILE A 179 13.35 2.06 8.76
N SER A 180 12.81 3.24 9.05
CA SER A 180 12.82 3.76 10.40
C SER A 180 12.02 2.87 11.36
N ALA A 181 12.49 2.75 12.60
CA ALA A 181 11.78 1.98 13.63
C ALA A 181 10.36 2.52 13.88
N GLU A 182 10.13 3.82 13.66
CA GLU A 182 8.81 4.43 13.76
C GLU A 182 7.87 3.98 12.63
N ALA A 183 8.36 3.91 11.38
CA ALA A 183 7.59 3.41 10.24
C ALA A 183 7.18 1.94 10.44
N LEU A 184 8.10 1.10 10.95
CA LEU A 184 7.80 -0.29 11.30
C LEU A 184 6.73 -0.35 12.41
N LYS A 185 6.87 0.42 13.49
CA LYS A 185 5.86 0.45 14.57
C LYS A 185 4.48 0.92 14.09
N ASN A 186 4.43 1.84 13.13
CA ASN A 186 3.21 2.41 12.57
C ASN A 186 2.77 1.73 11.26
N THR A 187 3.06 0.44 11.11
CA THR A 187 2.69 -0.35 9.92
C THR A 187 1.21 -0.20 9.57
N GLY A 188 0.92 0.07 8.30
CA GLY A 188 -0.43 0.34 7.79
C GLY A 188 -0.90 1.77 7.97
N ALA A 189 -0.14 2.63 8.66
CA ALA A 189 -0.40 4.07 8.80
C ALA A 189 0.80 4.93 8.40
N ASP A 190 1.95 4.32 8.09
CA ASP A 190 3.14 5.00 7.57
C ASP A 190 2.90 5.51 6.15
N ASP A 191 3.24 6.77 5.90
CA ASP A 191 3.10 7.40 4.58
C ASP A 191 4.13 6.84 3.58
N ALA A 192 5.32 6.46 4.03
CA ALA A 192 6.32 5.89 3.10
C ALA A 192 5.96 4.47 2.64
N ALA A 193 5.08 3.78 3.37
CA ALA A 193 4.59 2.46 3.01
C ALA A 193 3.60 2.53 1.84
N LEU A 194 3.86 1.69 0.84
CA LEU A 194 2.98 1.45 -0.30
C LEU A 194 1.85 0.50 0.11
N LYS A 195 0.66 0.74 -0.44
CA LYS A 195 -0.53 -0.10 -0.29
C LYS A 195 -1.16 -0.32 -1.65
N GLY A 196 -1.74 -1.50 -1.84
CA GLY A 196 -2.44 -1.80 -3.08
C GLY A 196 -2.76 -3.27 -3.22
N ASN A 197 -3.52 -3.61 -4.26
CA ASN A 197 -4.02 -4.96 -4.45
C ASN A 197 -2.92 -5.90 -4.97
N PHE A 198 -3.06 -7.17 -4.65
CA PHE A 198 -2.34 -8.25 -5.31
C PHE A 198 -3.30 -9.35 -5.74
N GLU A 199 -2.93 -10.04 -6.80
CA GLU A 199 -3.63 -11.20 -7.32
C GLU A 199 -2.61 -12.10 -8.01
N SER A 200 -2.68 -13.40 -7.75
CA SER A 200 -1.91 -14.41 -8.48
C SER A 200 -2.62 -14.76 -9.77
N GLU A 201 -1.87 -15.26 -10.74
CA GLU A 201 -2.48 -15.98 -11.86
C GLU A 201 -3.30 -17.18 -11.32
N PRO A 202 -4.44 -17.52 -11.94
CA PRO A 202 -5.19 -18.69 -11.56
C PRO A 202 -4.42 -19.97 -11.88
N VAL A 203 -4.38 -20.90 -10.92
CA VAL A 203 -3.73 -22.20 -11.09
C VAL A 203 -4.74 -23.31 -10.86
N GLU A 204 -4.81 -24.23 -11.81
CA GLU A 204 -5.58 -25.47 -11.66
C GLU A 204 -4.77 -26.47 -10.85
N ILE A 205 -5.40 -26.99 -9.79
CA ILE A 205 -4.84 -28.05 -8.95
C ILE A 205 -5.84 -29.20 -8.86
N GLU A 206 -5.32 -30.39 -8.64
CA GLU A 206 -6.15 -31.59 -8.52
C GLU A 206 -6.15 -32.09 -7.07
N PHE A 207 -7.35 -32.44 -6.61
CA PHE A 207 -7.67 -32.79 -5.24
C PHE A 207 -8.40 -34.12 -5.13
#